data_AF-A0A1J5WWX2-F1
#
_entry.id   AF-A0A1J5WWX2-F1
#
_cell.length_a   1.000
_cell.length_b   1.000
_cell.length_c   1.000
_cell.angle_alpha   90.00
_cell.angle_beta   90.00
_cell.angle_gamma   90.00
#
_symmetry.space_group_name_H-M   'P 1'
#
loop_
_entity.id
_entity.type
_entity.pdbx_description
1 polymer ?
#
loop_
_entity_poly.entity_id
_entity_poly.type
_entity_poly.pdbx_seq_one_letter_code
_entity_poly.pdbx_strand_id
1 'polypeptide(L)'
;MDGFVSKMFLCAEKTVGKRKDLSRHYTRQILLLEDIDEEMLMRICPCCAILFVEGRTAVKERITQKIRRKKKVVYLSDLYEDTPRMEPECFLRCLECGCVVVLDLLGRREKEVEPHPETDSDGEGLLRPRNRLKLSNIKSFLK
;
A
#
# COMPACT_ATOMS: atom_id res chain seq x y z
N MET A 1 -6.27 -7.92 -15.07
CA MET A 1 -4.89 -7.38 -14.99
C MET A 1 -4.02 -8.45 -14.36
N ASP A 2 -2.73 -8.62 -14.71
CA ASP A 2 -1.72 -9.24 -13.80
C ASP A 2 -0.37 -9.68 -14.42
N GLY A 3 -0.21 -9.69 -15.74
CA GLY A 3 1.11 -10.01 -16.32
C GLY A 3 2.10 -8.83 -16.27
N PHE A 4 1.63 -7.64 -16.62
CA PHE A 4 2.49 -6.48 -16.84
C PHE A 4 2.93 -5.80 -15.53
N VAL A 5 1.98 -5.53 -14.63
CA VAL A 5 2.24 -4.85 -13.34
C VAL A 5 3.18 -5.70 -12.49
N SER A 6 2.90 -6.99 -12.37
CA SER A 6 3.75 -7.96 -11.67
C SER A 6 5.17 -8.00 -12.24
N LYS A 7 5.33 -7.97 -13.57
CA LYS A 7 6.66 -7.89 -14.21
C LYS A 7 7.39 -6.59 -13.88
N MET A 8 6.71 -5.43 -13.92
CA MET A 8 7.32 -4.16 -13.54
C MET A 8 7.72 -4.14 -12.06
N PHE A 9 6.89 -4.71 -11.19
CA PHE A 9 7.15 -4.81 -9.77
C PHE A 9 8.38 -5.68 -9.47
N LEU A 10 8.45 -6.87 -10.10
CA LEU A 10 9.62 -7.75 -10.01
C LEU A 10 10.90 -7.07 -10.54
N CYS A 11 10.80 -6.28 -11.62
CA CYS A 11 11.91 -5.47 -12.12
C CYS A 11 12.34 -4.41 -11.09
N ALA A 12 11.40 -3.74 -10.42
CA ALA A 12 11.68 -2.78 -9.37
C ALA A 12 12.41 -3.43 -8.18
N GLU A 13 11.97 -4.61 -7.73
CA GLU A 13 12.60 -5.39 -6.66
C GLU A 13 14.05 -5.76 -6.98
N LYS A 14 14.28 -6.31 -8.17
CA LYS A 14 15.64 -6.73 -8.59
C LYS A 14 16.60 -5.56 -8.72
N THR A 15 16.09 -4.36 -8.96
CA THR A 15 16.90 -3.17 -9.20
C THR A 15 17.08 -2.28 -7.97
N VAL A 16 16.22 -2.35 -6.95
CA VAL A 16 16.24 -1.43 -5.79
C VAL A 16 17.60 -1.39 -5.06
N GLY A 17 18.30 -2.52 -4.98
CA GLY A 17 19.62 -2.60 -4.33
C GLY A 17 20.80 -2.19 -5.21
N LYS A 18 20.59 -2.01 -6.52
CA LYS A 18 21.67 -1.78 -7.52
C LYS A 18 21.52 -0.46 -8.24
N ARG A 19 20.30 -0.11 -8.66
CA ARG A 19 19.92 1.08 -9.41
C ARG A 19 18.60 1.64 -8.87
N LYS A 20 18.68 2.39 -7.76
CA LYS A 20 17.51 2.96 -7.07
C LYS A 20 16.66 3.83 -7.98
N ASP A 21 17.27 4.62 -8.87
CA ASP A 21 16.54 5.47 -9.80
C ASP A 21 15.73 4.68 -10.82
N LEU A 22 16.26 3.56 -11.30
CA LEU A 22 15.54 2.66 -12.19
C LEU A 22 14.38 1.96 -11.45
N SER A 23 14.60 1.58 -10.19
CA SER A 23 13.54 1.04 -9.32
C SER A 23 12.41 2.07 -9.10
N ARG A 24 12.76 3.35 -8.85
CA ARG A 24 11.81 4.47 -8.77
C ARG A 24 11.07 4.71 -10.08
N HIS A 25 11.75 4.55 -11.21
CA HIS A 25 11.09 4.69 -12.51
C HIS A 25 9.98 3.65 -12.68
N TYR A 26 10.27 2.37 -12.43
CA TYR A 26 9.27 1.31 -12.55
C TYR A 26 8.08 1.50 -11.61
N THR A 27 8.35 1.74 -10.33
CA THR A 27 7.32 1.99 -9.31
C THR A 27 6.48 3.23 -9.60
N ARG A 28 7.05 4.31 -10.15
CA ARG A 28 6.25 5.45 -10.66
C ARG A 28 5.32 5.03 -11.79
N GLN A 29 5.77 4.20 -12.72
CA GLN A 29 4.90 3.68 -13.78
C GLN A 29 3.79 2.81 -13.19
N ILE A 30 4.08 1.99 -12.18
CA ILE A 30 3.09 1.19 -11.46
C ILE A 30 2.02 2.12 -10.87
N LEU A 31 2.42 3.15 -10.10
CA LEU A 31 1.52 4.10 -9.42
C LEU A 31 0.58 4.88 -10.35
N LEU A 32 0.83 4.92 -11.66
CA LEU A 32 -0.02 5.58 -12.64
C LEU A 32 -1.15 4.68 -13.17
N LEU A 33 -1.13 3.38 -12.86
CA LEU A 33 -2.11 2.41 -13.34
C LEU A 33 -3.35 2.40 -12.42
N GLU A 34 -4.54 2.27 -13.01
CA GLU A 34 -5.81 2.38 -12.29
C GLU A 34 -6.13 1.22 -11.34
N ASP A 35 -5.74 -0.01 -11.67
CA ASP A 35 -5.93 -1.16 -10.77
C ASP A 35 -4.58 -1.74 -10.33
N ILE A 36 -4.01 -1.18 -9.27
CA ILE A 36 -2.85 -1.75 -8.57
C ILE A 36 -3.37 -2.47 -7.34
N ASP A 37 -2.83 -3.66 -7.09
CA ASP A 37 -3.11 -4.40 -5.86
C ASP A 37 -2.66 -3.59 -4.63
N GLU A 38 -3.51 -3.54 -3.60
CA GLU A 38 -3.24 -2.82 -2.36
C GLU A 38 -1.95 -3.32 -1.69
N GLU A 39 -1.67 -4.62 -1.74
CA GLU A 39 -0.43 -5.20 -1.22
C GLU A 39 0.80 -4.68 -1.96
N MET A 40 0.71 -4.47 -3.28
CA MET A 40 1.79 -3.86 -4.04
C MET A 40 1.96 -2.38 -3.69
N LEU A 41 0.86 -1.65 -3.52
CA LEU A 41 0.88 -0.24 -3.13
C LEU A 41 1.53 -0.04 -1.76
N MET A 42 1.20 -0.89 -0.78
CA MET A 42 1.78 -0.88 0.57
C MET A 42 3.29 -1.08 0.59
N ARG A 43 3.84 -1.64 -0.49
CA ARG A 43 5.28 -1.87 -0.66
C ARG A 43 6.00 -0.71 -1.37
N ILE A 44 5.32 0.38 -1.70
CA ILE A 44 5.91 1.55 -2.37
C ILE A 44 5.79 2.78 -1.48
N CYS A 45 6.86 3.56 -1.39
CA CYS A 45 6.82 4.85 -0.69
C CYS A 45 5.97 5.87 -1.48
N PRO A 46 4.88 6.41 -0.91
CA PRO A 46 4.04 7.37 -1.63
C PRO A 46 4.74 8.72 -1.86
N CYS A 47 5.79 9.04 -1.08
CA CYS A 47 6.51 10.31 -1.20
C CYS A 47 7.53 10.34 -2.34
N CYS A 48 8.30 9.26 -2.53
CA CYS A 48 9.43 9.23 -3.47
C CYS A 48 9.38 8.07 -4.46
N ALA A 49 8.30 7.27 -4.41
CA ALA A 49 8.08 6.06 -5.18
C ALA A 49 9.14 4.97 -4.98
N ILE A 50 10.07 5.04 -4.02
CA ILE A 50 10.99 3.92 -3.82
C ILE A 50 10.24 2.69 -3.30
N LEU A 51 10.60 1.51 -3.81
CA LEU A 51 10.12 0.26 -3.24
C LEU A 51 10.66 0.07 -1.81
N PHE A 52 9.80 -0.33 -0.89
CA PHE A 52 10.16 -0.70 0.46
C PHE A 52 10.74 -2.11 0.50
N VAL A 53 12.00 -2.17 0.90
CA VAL A 53 12.71 -3.39 1.27
C VAL A 53 13.23 -3.17 2.68
N GLU A 54 12.70 -3.96 3.61
CA GLU A 54 13.03 -3.89 5.03
C GLU A 54 14.55 -4.06 5.23
N GLY A 55 15.14 -3.18 6.03
CA GLY A 55 16.59 -3.13 6.26
C GLY A 55 17.41 -2.50 5.12
N ARG A 56 16.80 -2.10 3.99
CA ARG A 56 17.50 -1.42 2.89
C ARG A 56 16.96 -0.05 2.57
N THR A 57 15.68 0.04 2.23
CA THR A 57 15.00 1.29 1.85
C THR A 57 13.87 1.65 2.82
N ALA A 58 13.52 0.73 3.73
CA ALA A 58 12.55 0.93 4.79
C ALA A 58 13.01 0.31 6.10
N VAL A 59 12.51 0.84 7.22
CA VAL A 59 12.61 0.22 8.54
C VAL A 59 11.26 0.31 9.24
N LYS A 60 10.86 -0.75 9.94
CA LYS A 60 9.70 -0.73 10.83
C LYS A 60 10.05 0.06 12.10
N GLU A 61 9.33 1.15 12.36
CA GLU A 61 9.38 1.90 13.61
C GLU A 61 8.29 1.40 14.56
N ARG A 62 8.63 1.21 15.84
CA ARG A 62 7.66 0.89 16.89
C ARG A 62 6.86 2.14 17.28
N ILE A 63 5.59 1.96 17.65
CA ILE A 63 4.63 2.97 18.14
C ILE A 63 5.00 3.50 19.54
N THR A 64 6.28 3.72 19.81
CA THR A 64 6.74 4.09 21.16
C THR A 64 7.58 5.35 21.16
N GLN A 65 8.03 5.81 19.99
CA GLN A 65 8.81 7.02 19.88
C GLN A 65 7.93 8.13 19.33
N LYS A 66 7.73 9.19 20.11
CA LYS A 66 7.19 10.48 19.67
C LYS A 66 7.74 10.78 18.28
N ILE A 67 6.92 10.64 17.24
CA ILE A 67 7.32 10.96 15.88
C ILE A 67 7.72 12.43 15.91
N ARG A 68 9.02 12.72 15.76
CA ARG A 68 9.52 14.09 15.84
C ARG A 68 8.82 14.90 14.75
N ARG A 69 8.25 16.06 15.12
CA ARG A 69 7.43 16.97 14.28
C ARG A 69 8.02 17.33 12.90
N LYS A 70 9.28 17.00 12.60
CA LYS A 70 9.94 17.25 11.31
C LYS A 70 9.72 16.14 10.27
N LYS A 71 9.21 14.96 10.63
CA LYS A 71 8.98 13.87 9.68
C LYS A 71 7.62 14.04 8.98
N LYS A 72 7.59 13.94 7.66
CA LYS A 72 6.33 13.83 6.90
C LYS A 72 5.69 12.49 7.23
N VAL A 73 4.52 12.52 7.86
CA VAL A 73 3.72 11.33 8.18
C VAL A 73 2.62 11.22 7.13
N VAL A 74 2.51 10.06 6.50
CA VAL A 74 1.46 9.75 5.52
C VAL A 74 0.69 8.56 6.05
N TYR A 75 -0.60 8.73 6.29
CA TYR A 75 -1.47 7.60 6.58
C TYR A 75 -1.86 6.96 5.26
N LEU A 76 -1.71 5.64 5.16
CA LEU A 76 -2.08 4.95 3.92
C LEU A 76 -3.57 5.10 3.66
N SER A 77 -4.40 5.14 4.71
CA SER A 77 -5.85 5.41 4.64
C SER A 77 -6.19 6.75 3.97
N ASP A 78 -5.31 7.77 4.04
CA ASP A 78 -5.52 9.05 3.34
C ASP A 78 -5.45 8.91 1.80
N LEU A 79 -4.90 7.79 1.30
CA LEU A 79 -4.89 7.47 -0.14
C LEU A 79 -6.21 6.84 -0.62
N TYR A 80 -7.10 6.46 0.30
CA TYR A 80 -8.36 5.77 0.01
C TYR A 80 -9.55 6.62 0.44
N GLU A 81 -10.51 6.80 -0.46
CA GLU A 81 -11.79 7.41 -0.11
C GLU A 81 -12.57 6.43 0.82
N ASP A 82 -13.25 6.97 1.83
CA ASP A 82 -14.17 6.24 2.74
C ASP A 82 -13.57 5.16 3.66
N THR A 83 -12.25 5.12 3.87
CA THR A 83 -11.65 4.18 4.84
C THR A 83 -11.61 4.83 6.24
N PRO A 84 -12.36 4.32 7.24
CA PRO A 84 -12.27 4.85 8.60
C PRO A 84 -10.86 4.62 9.15
N ARG A 85 -10.24 5.67 9.71
CA ARG A 85 -8.93 5.57 10.36
C ARG A 85 -9.01 4.58 11.52
N MET A 86 -8.29 3.47 11.42
CA MET A 86 -8.14 2.45 12.46
C MET A 86 -6.83 2.64 13.22
N GLU A 87 -6.61 1.87 14.30
CA GLU A 87 -5.34 1.91 15.02
C GLU A 87 -4.16 1.53 14.10
N PRO A 88 -3.04 2.27 14.16
CA PRO A 88 -1.90 2.04 13.29
C PRO A 88 -1.23 0.71 13.64
N GLU A 89 -1.08 -0.18 12.65
CA GLU A 89 -0.48 -1.50 12.84
C GLU A 89 1.05 -1.43 12.77
N CYS A 90 1.56 -0.61 11.85
CA CYS A 90 2.99 -0.46 11.62
C CYS A 90 3.36 0.91 11.06
N PHE A 91 4.49 1.44 11.50
CA PHE A 91 5.11 2.63 10.92
C PHE A 91 6.29 2.18 10.07
N LEU A 92 6.22 2.38 8.75
CA LEU A 92 7.34 2.17 7.85
C LEU A 92 8.03 3.51 7.60
N ARG A 93 9.27 3.65 8.08
CA ARG A 93 10.10 4.82 7.73
C ARG A 93 10.88 4.53 6.47
N CYS A 94 10.63 5.32 5.44
CA CYS A 94 11.45 5.36 4.23
C CYS A 94 12.85 5.90 4.56
N LEU A 95 13.90 5.13 4.25
CA LEU A 95 15.28 5.55 4.46
C LEU A 95 15.77 6.52 3.37
N GLU A 96 15.09 6.59 2.23
CA GLU A 96 15.47 7.48 1.13
C GLU A 96 14.96 8.92 1.33
N CYS A 97 13.70 9.10 1.76
CA CYS A 97 13.09 10.43 1.88
C CYS A 97 12.68 10.80 3.32
N GLY A 98 12.83 9.88 4.28
CA GLY A 98 12.46 10.11 5.68
C GLY A 98 10.95 10.12 5.97
N CYS A 99 10.09 9.96 4.95
CA CYS A 99 8.65 9.82 5.16
C CYS A 99 8.34 8.61 6.03
N VAL A 100 7.43 8.80 6.97
CA VAL A 100 6.87 7.73 7.79
C VAL A 100 5.50 7.40 7.21
N VAL A 101 5.35 6.19 6.70
CA VAL A 101 4.08 5.66 6.23
C VAL A 101 3.45 4.91 7.38
N VAL A 102 2.22 5.27 7.72
CA VAL A 102 1.41 4.58 8.71
C VAL A 102 0.54 3.58 7.97
N LEU A 103 0.78 2.30 8.23
CA LEU A 103 -0.08 1.23 7.77
C LEU A 103 -1.18 1.07 8.81
N ASP A 104 -2.34 1.66 8.52
CA ASP A 104 -3.55 1.41 9.30
C ASP A 104 -4.09 0.04 8.89
N LEU A 105 -4.65 -0.70 9.84
CA LEU A 105 -5.42 -1.90 9.52
C LEU A 105 -6.54 -1.53 8.53
N LEU A 106 -6.40 -1.91 7.27
CA LEU A 106 -7.52 -1.93 6.34
C LEU A 106 -8.44 -3.06 6.81
N GLY A 107 -9.33 -2.76 7.74
CA GLY A 107 -10.53 -3.53 8.01
C GLY A 107 -10.34 -5.03 8.18
N ARG A 108 -9.27 -5.52 8.84
CA ARG A 108 -9.30 -6.85 9.46
C ARG A 108 -10.17 -6.83 10.71
N ARG A 109 -11.45 -6.48 10.54
CA ARG A 109 -12.46 -7.34 11.13
C ARG A 109 -12.69 -8.39 10.06
N GLU A 110 -11.97 -9.50 10.21
CA GLU A 110 -12.61 -10.78 9.94
C GLU A 110 -14.04 -10.62 10.46
N LYS A 111 -15.01 -10.65 9.54
CA LYS A 111 -16.22 -11.34 9.92
C LYS A 111 -15.70 -12.72 10.31
N GLU A 112 -15.54 -12.95 11.61
CA GLU A 112 -15.88 -14.23 12.19
C GLU A 112 -17.27 -14.54 11.65
N VAL A 113 -17.30 -15.14 10.46
CA VAL A 113 -18.46 -15.88 9.99
C VAL A 113 -18.35 -17.13 10.84
N GLU A 114 -19.14 -17.17 11.93
CA GLU A 114 -19.51 -18.47 12.50
C GLU A 114 -19.85 -19.38 11.33
N PRO A 115 -19.30 -20.62 11.25
CA PRO A 115 -19.67 -21.53 10.18
C PRO A 115 -21.18 -21.77 10.29
N HIS A 116 -21.96 -21.08 9.47
CA HIS A 116 -23.35 -21.43 9.30
C HIS A 116 -23.38 -22.82 8.68
N PRO A 117 -24.17 -23.75 9.26
CA PRO A 117 -24.29 -25.09 8.73
C PRO A 117 -24.72 -25.02 7.26
N GLU A 118 -24.11 -25.88 6.44
CA GLU A 118 -24.35 -26.00 5.01
C GLU A 118 -25.86 -26.00 4.72
N THR A 119 -26.32 -24.98 4.02
CA THR A 119 -27.56 -25.05 3.25
C THR A 119 -27.19 -24.98 1.79
N ASP A 120 -27.22 -26.15 1.14
CA ASP A 120 -27.24 -26.29 -0.31
C ASP A 120 -28.36 -25.42 -0.87
N SER A 121 -28.00 -24.33 -1.56
CA SER A 121 -28.98 -23.58 -2.34
C SER A 121 -28.30 -22.93 -3.54
N ASP A 122 -28.58 -23.51 -4.71
CA ASP A 122 -28.33 -22.94 -6.02
C ASP A 122 -29.03 -21.56 -6.13
N GLY A 123 -28.26 -20.49 -6.11
CA GLY A 123 -28.81 -19.12 -6.22
C GLY A 123 -27.73 -18.04 -6.27
N GLU A 124 -27.35 -17.68 -7.49
CA GLU A 124 -26.63 -16.46 -7.91
C GLU A 124 -26.13 -15.51 -6.80
N GLY A 125 -24.90 -15.75 -6.34
CA GLY A 125 -24.16 -14.76 -5.56
C GLY A 125 -23.64 -13.64 -6.46
N LEU A 126 -24.40 -12.55 -6.57
CA LEU A 126 -23.92 -11.27 -7.10
C LEU A 126 -22.65 -10.87 -6.34
N LEU A 127 -21.48 -11.04 -6.99
CA LEU A 127 -20.24 -10.40 -6.59
C LEU A 127 -20.51 -8.91 -6.51
N ARG A 128 -20.59 -8.38 -5.28
CA ARG A 128 -20.65 -6.94 -5.05
C ARG A 128 -19.42 -6.30 -5.69
N PRO A 129 -19.56 -5.15 -6.37
CA PRO A 129 -18.46 -4.52 -7.07
C PRO A 129 -17.33 -4.20 -6.10
N ARG A 130 -16.12 -4.66 -6.42
CA ARG A 130 -14.87 -4.26 -5.76
C ARG A 130 -14.82 -2.74 -5.71
N ASN A 131 -14.54 -2.18 -4.53
CA ASN A 131 -14.23 -0.76 -4.35
C ASN A 131 -13.13 -0.40 -5.35
N ARG A 132 -13.49 0.34 -6.40
CA ARG A 132 -12.54 0.83 -7.40
C ARG A 132 -11.82 2.04 -6.82
N LEU A 133 -10.50 1.96 -6.78
CA LEU A 133 -9.63 3.08 -6.44
C LEU A 133 -9.87 4.25 -7.40
N LYS A 134 -10.37 5.37 -6.89
CA LYS A 134 -10.31 6.66 -7.59
C LYS A 134 -8.97 7.32 -7.26
N LEU A 135 -7.98 7.14 -8.14
CA LEU A 135 -6.61 7.67 -7.99
C LEU A 135 -6.48 9.20 -8.10
N SER A 136 -7.57 9.96 -7.99
CA SER A 136 -7.55 11.42 -8.02
C SER A 136 -6.64 12.02 -6.94
N ASN A 137 -6.48 11.34 -5.79
CA ASN A 137 -5.72 11.85 -4.66
C ASN A 137 -4.21 11.50 -4.69
N ILE A 138 -3.76 10.42 -5.35
CA ILE A 138 -2.32 10.09 -5.42
C ILE A 138 -1.55 11.10 -6.28
N LYS A 139 -2.18 11.65 -7.33
CA LYS A 139 -1.56 12.64 -8.21
C LYS A 139 -1.25 13.98 -7.51
N SER A 140 -1.97 14.35 -6.45
CA SER A 140 -1.70 15.57 -5.69
C SER A 140 -0.48 15.44 -4.77
N PHE A 141 -0.13 14.21 -4.35
CA PHE A 141 1.02 13.92 -3.50
C PHE A 141 2.36 13.79 -4.24
N LEU A 142 2.31 13.57 -5.56
CA LEU A 142 3.48 13.37 -6.43
C LEU A 142 3.94 14.64 -7.18
N LYS A 143 3.38 15.81 -6.86
CA LYS A 143 3.89 17.11 -7.30
C LYS A 143 5.03 17.59 -6.42
#